data_AF-A0A7Y1Y8P8-F1
#
_entry.id   AF-A0A7Y1Y8P8-F1
#
_cell.length_a   1.000
_cell.length_b   1.000
_cell.length_c   1.000
_cell.angle_alpha   90.00
_cell.angle_beta   90.00
_cell.angle_gamma   90.00
#
_symmetry.space_group_name_H-M   'P 1'
#
loop_
_entity.id
_entity.type
_entity.pdbx_description
1 polymer ?
#
loop_
_entity_poly.entity_id
_entity_poly.type
_entity_poly.pdbx_seq_one_letter_code
_entity_poly.pdbx_strand_id
1 'polypeptide(L)'
;MKPVDTRKTLWLHRVRLFGFLYLSALLMVVASERIYWYWGGVTVDSILGLTLVYSIPAAAGLWALALTGGRQLHDVVLAGALFAFVVEGVVTPIIYADGPLPLFAAMFVGWHGLVAFLGAWYLVRKWLLGGRVRLLLATSGLTGLAWGAWARAAATAETLDAEEVAALLAEGIDTSVLTPGEFAIYAGLVGAIFMAGHWLVGYLWPQQWVPGRRSTRVVVLVAIGYMSLAVLPIVIWAPLKLAALVGGTVLLMKRTPTSTRPSIIAQLYGLVPLRRVLTLLPLPIAASASYWLVSVAAISENSLSGIYWSIVMTQVAGGALAYVWAARRALRKRIEWKTPTMDVIPSPEPNKRI
;
A
#
# COMPACT_ATOMS: atom_id res chain seq x y z
N MET A 1 32.32 20.13 26.65
CA MET A 1 31.15 19.57 25.91
C MET A 1 30.11 19.13 26.93
N LYS A 2 28.85 19.58 26.82
CA LYS A 2 27.78 19.09 27.71
C LYS A 2 27.44 17.64 27.32
N PRO A 3 27.28 16.70 28.28
CA PRO A 3 26.85 15.35 27.97
C PRO A 3 25.49 15.39 27.28
N VAL A 4 25.39 14.79 26.09
CA VAL A 4 24.11 14.64 25.38
C VAL A 4 23.23 13.70 26.20
N ASP A 5 22.04 14.17 26.60
CA ASP A 5 21.05 13.34 27.28
C ASP A 5 20.54 12.25 26.33
N THR A 6 21.14 11.07 26.45
CA THR A 6 20.87 9.91 25.58
C THR A 6 19.41 9.46 25.65
N ARG A 7 18.69 9.72 26.75
CA ARG A 7 17.28 9.36 26.90
C ARG A 7 16.39 10.23 26.02
N LYS A 8 16.64 11.54 25.99
CA LYS A 8 15.88 12.48 25.15
C LYS A 8 16.05 12.18 23.66
N THR A 9 17.28 11.89 23.22
CA THR A 9 17.55 11.50 21.82
C THR A 9 16.83 10.21 21.43
N LEU A 10 16.83 9.20 22.31
CA LEU A 10 16.14 7.94 22.08
C LEU A 10 14.62 8.10 21.98
N TRP A 11 14.02 8.92 22.86
CA TRP A 11 12.58 9.17 22.86
C TRP A 11 12.14 9.88 21.57
N LEU A 12 12.82 10.97 21.18
CA LEU A 12 12.53 11.70 19.94
C LEU A 12 12.64 10.79 18.71
N HIS A 13 13.65 9.91 18.68
CA HIS A 13 13.79 8.95 17.60
C HIS A 13 12.60 7.98 17.52
N ARG A 14 12.13 7.45 18.66
CA ARG A 14 10.96 6.56 18.69
C ARG A 14 9.68 7.25 18.25
N VAL A 15 9.43 8.48 18.73
CA VAL A 15 8.27 9.28 18.32
C VAL A 15 8.29 9.52 16.81
N ARG A 16 9.45 9.86 16.26
CA ARG A 16 9.63 10.06 14.81
C ARG A 16 9.33 8.79 14.01
N LEU A 17 9.85 7.64 14.44
CA LEU A 17 9.59 6.36 13.77
C LEU A 17 8.11 5.96 13.81
N PHE A 18 7.46 6.12 14.97
CA PHE A 18 6.03 5.85 15.10
C PHE A 18 5.20 6.78 14.23
N GLY A 19 5.46 8.09 14.27
CA GLY A 19 4.74 9.04 13.44
C GLY A 19 4.98 8.85 11.95
N PHE A 20 6.17 8.43 11.52
CA PHE A 20 6.42 8.01 10.14
C PHE A 20 5.58 6.79 9.73
N LEU A 21 5.53 5.76 10.57
CA LEU A 21 4.73 4.57 10.33
C LEU A 21 3.25 4.92 10.25
N TYR A 22 2.75 5.68 11.22
CA TYR A 22 1.37 6.11 11.30
C TYR A 22 0.95 6.92 10.07
N LEU A 23 1.74 7.93 9.68
CA LEU A 23 1.43 8.71 8.47
C LEU A 23 1.55 7.88 7.19
N SER A 24 2.44 6.89 7.14
CA SER A 24 2.51 5.96 6.02
C SER A 24 1.26 5.09 5.92
N ALA A 25 0.79 4.57 7.06
CA ALA A 25 -0.46 3.83 7.15
C ALA A 25 -1.66 4.71 6.79
N LEU A 26 -1.70 5.98 7.24
CA LEU A 26 -2.75 6.94 6.90
C LEU A 26 -2.87 7.13 5.38
N LEU A 27 -1.74 7.32 4.70
CA LEU A 27 -1.72 7.46 3.24
C LEU A 27 -2.25 6.21 2.54
N MET A 28 -1.93 5.03 3.08
CA MET A 28 -2.43 3.76 2.56
C MET A 28 -3.93 3.60 2.81
N VAL A 29 -4.42 3.87 4.03
CA VAL A 29 -5.85 3.83 4.40
C VAL A 29 -6.66 4.81 3.58
N VAL A 30 -6.16 6.04 3.38
CA VAL A 30 -6.88 7.00 2.54
C VAL A 30 -7.03 6.47 1.13
N ALA A 31 -5.97 5.88 0.57
CA ALA A 31 -6.00 5.34 -0.78
C ALA A 31 -6.80 4.04 -0.93
N SER A 32 -6.73 3.12 0.05
CA SER A 32 -7.42 1.84 -0.01
C SER A 32 -8.84 1.91 0.53
N GLU A 33 -9.07 2.55 1.67
CA GLU A 33 -10.37 2.52 2.32
C GLU A 33 -11.21 3.71 1.89
N ARG A 34 -10.66 4.93 1.95
CA ARG A 34 -11.48 6.13 1.76
C ARG A 34 -11.69 6.52 0.30
N ILE A 35 -10.72 6.23 -0.56
CA ILE A 35 -10.90 6.44 -2.00
C ILE A 35 -11.64 5.27 -2.64
N TYR A 36 -11.54 4.04 -2.11
CA TYR A 36 -12.06 2.87 -2.82
C TYR A 36 -13.26 2.18 -2.17
N TRP A 37 -13.49 2.22 -0.84
CA TRP A 37 -14.55 1.39 -0.24
C TRP A 37 -15.50 2.12 0.72
N TYR A 38 -14.98 2.79 1.76
CA TYR A 38 -15.77 3.39 2.84
C TYR A 38 -16.10 4.86 2.60
N TRP A 39 -17.20 5.13 1.91
CA TRP A 39 -17.74 6.47 1.64
C TRP A 39 -18.48 7.09 2.83
N GLY A 40 -18.99 6.27 3.74
CA GLY A 40 -19.72 6.72 4.92
C GLY A 40 -18.81 7.28 6.01
N GLY A 41 -19.25 8.40 6.61
CA GLY A 41 -18.72 8.95 7.87
C GLY A 41 -17.20 9.09 7.97
N VAL A 42 -16.64 10.21 7.51
CA VAL A 42 -15.27 10.61 7.89
C VAL A 42 -15.31 11.19 9.29
N THR A 43 -15.34 10.31 10.29
CA THR A 43 -15.14 10.70 11.68
C THR A 43 -13.67 10.67 12.03
N VAL A 44 -13.27 11.45 13.03
CA VAL A 44 -11.91 11.40 13.58
C VAL A 44 -11.60 9.98 14.05
N ASP A 45 -12.53 9.36 14.79
CA ASP A 45 -12.32 8.02 15.35
C ASP A 45 -12.16 6.95 14.29
N SER A 46 -12.93 7.00 13.19
CA SER A 46 -12.77 6.04 12.11
C SER A 46 -11.43 6.21 11.39
N ILE A 47 -11.00 7.44 11.07
CA ILE A 47 -9.68 7.66 10.45
C ILE A 47 -8.55 7.22 11.39
N LEU A 48 -8.60 7.60 12.67
CA LEU A 48 -7.57 7.24 13.64
C LEU A 48 -7.53 5.73 13.90
N GLY A 49 -8.69 5.12 14.13
CA GLY A 49 -8.84 3.69 14.40
C GLY A 49 -8.35 2.84 13.24
N LEU A 50 -8.84 3.09 12.01
CA LEU A 50 -8.38 2.38 10.82
C LEU A 50 -6.88 2.57 10.60
N THR A 51 -6.35 3.79 10.78
CA THR A 51 -4.91 4.05 10.60
C THR A 51 -4.05 3.30 11.62
N LEU A 52 -4.50 3.21 12.88
CA LEU A 52 -3.81 2.43 13.91
C LEU A 52 -3.77 0.95 13.54
N VAL A 53 -4.89 0.38 13.10
CA VAL A 53 -4.95 -1.01 12.66
C VAL A 53 -4.04 -1.23 11.44
N TYR A 54 -4.08 -0.34 10.45
CA TYR A 54 -3.27 -0.42 9.24
C TYR A 54 -1.78 -0.16 9.47
N SER A 55 -1.39 0.33 10.65
CA SER A 55 0.02 0.44 11.02
C SER A 55 0.71 -0.92 11.12
N ILE A 56 -0.05 -2.01 11.38
CA ILE A 56 0.46 -3.38 11.40
C ILE A 56 0.88 -3.85 9.98
N PRO A 57 -0.02 -3.89 8.98
CA PRO A 57 0.36 -4.25 7.62
C PRO A 57 1.36 -3.27 7.00
N ALA A 58 1.24 -1.96 7.28
CA ALA A 58 2.21 -0.97 6.81
C ALA A 58 3.61 -1.26 7.37
N ALA A 59 3.71 -1.64 8.65
CA ALA A 59 4.96 -2.06 9.24
C ALA A 59 5.52 -3.30 8.55
N ALA A 60 4.70 -4.30 8.22
CA ALA A 60 5.15 -5.50 7.52
C ALA A 60 5.78 -5.18 6.14
N GLY A 61 5.10 -4.40 5.30
CA GLY A 61 5.60 -3.99 3.98
C GLY A 61 6.87 -3.13 4.08
N LEU A 62 6.87 -2.09 4.93
CA LEU A 62 8.03 -1.21 5.12
C LEU A 62 9.22 -1.96 5.72
N TRP A 63 8.96 -2.89 6.64
CA TRP A 63 10.01 -3.71 7.25
C TRP A 63 10.62 -4.67 6.23
N ALA A 64 9.83 -5.27 5.35
CA ALA A 64 10.36 -6.11 4.28
C ALA A 64 11.31 -5.32 3.37
N LEU A 65 10.95 -4.08 2.98
CA LEU A 65 11.86 -3.20 2.24
C LEU A 65 13.17 -2.92 2.99
N ALA A 66 13.10 -2.70 4.30
CA ALA A 66 14.28 -2.46 5.11
C ALA A 66 15.17 -3.70 5.22
N LEU A 67 14.59 -4.87 5.51
CA LEU A 67 15.31 -6.12 5.70
C LEU A 67 16.05 -6.58 4.46
N THR A 68 15.43 -6.45 3.29
CA THR A 68 16.04 -6.89 2.03
C THR A 68 16.86 -5.80 1.37
N GLY A 69 16.92 -4.61 1.98
CA GLY A 69 17.57 -3.45 1.39
C GLY A 69 16.95 -3.09 0.05
N GLY A 70 15.62 -3.13 -0.06
CA GLY A 70 14.86 -2.85 -1.26
C GLY A 70 15.28 -1.52 -1.88
N ARG A 71 15.59 -1.55 -3.19
CA ARG A 71 16.22 -0.45 -3.94
C ARG A 71 15.54 -0.19 -5.27
N GLN A 72 14.72 -1.13 -5.74
CA GLN A 72 14.10 -1.10 -7.06
C GLN A 72 12.57 -1.13 -6.96
N LEU A 73 11.92 -0.83 -8.08
CA LEU A 73 10.46 -0.77 -8.16
C LEU A 73 9.81 -2.13 -7.84
N HIS A 74 10.40 -3.24 -8.30
CA HIS A 74 9.86 -4.57 -8.01
C HIS A 74 9.93 -4.93 -6.51
N ASP A 75 10.89 -4.38 -5.76
CA ASP A 75 10.91 -4.55 -4.30
C ASP A 75 9.71 -3.86 -3.65
N VAL A 76 9.32 -2.68 -4.16
CA VAL A 76 8.13 -1.94 -3.70
C VAL A 76 6.86 -2.71 -4.01
N VAL A 77 6.77 -3.34 -5.19
CA VAL A 77 5.62 -4.20 -5.54
C VAL A 77 5.51 -5.40 -4.60
N LEU A 78 6.61 -6.11 -4.34
CA LEU A 78 6.59 -7.25 -3.42
C LEU A 78 6.29 -6.82 -1.97
N ALA A 79 6.80 -5.67 -1.53
CA ALA A 79 6.44 -5.10 -0.24
C ALA A 79 4.98 -4.68 -0.15
N GLY A 80 4.42 -4.12 -1.22
CA GLY A 80 2.99 -3.81 -1.34
C GLY A 80 2.13 -5.08 -1.30
N ALA A 81 2.59 -6.18 -1.90
CA ALA A 81 1.91 -7.46 -1.79
C ALA A 81 1.92 -7.99 -0.34
N LEU A 82 3.02 -7.83 0.40
CA LEU A 82 3.06 -8.16 1.83
C LEU A 82 2.09 -7.30 2.64
N PHE A 83 2.02 -6.01 2.36
CA PHE A 83 1.01 -5.12 2.95
C PHE A 83 -0.41 -5.67 2.68
N ALA A 84 -0.74 -5.97 1.43
CA ALA A 84 -2.03 -6.52 1.03
C ALA A 84 -2.38 -7.84 1.74
N PHE A 85 -1.45 -8.80 1.78
CA PHE A 85 -1.70 -10.10 2.41
C PHE A 85 -1.89 -9.99 3.93
N VAL A 86 -1.29 -9.00 4.59
CA VAL A 86 -1.49 -8.79 6.03
C VAL A 86 -2.78 -8.03 6.29
N VAL A 87 -3.17 -7.05 5.46
CA VAL A 87 -4.51 -6.44 5.55
C VAL A 87 -5.57 -7.53 5.42
N GLU A 88 -5.49 -8.33 4.37
CA GLU A 88 -6.62 -9.20 3.98
C GLU A 88 -6.55 -10.61 4.56
N GLY A 89 -5.39 -11.00 5.07
CA GLY A 89 -5.21 -12.27 5.77
C GLY A 89 -5.20 -12.14 7.29
N VAL A 90 -4.97 -10.95 7.84
CA VAL A 90 -4.98 -10.75 9.29
C VAL A 90 -6.09 -9.81 9.70
N VAL A 91 -6.24 -8.63 9.09
CA VAL A 91 -7.19 -7.61 9.58
C VAL A 91 -8.64 -7.93 9.20
N THR A 92 -8.92 -8.26 7.94
CA THR A 92 -10.29 -8.47 7.41
C THR A 92 -10.64 -9.95 7.11
N PRO A 93 -9.73 -10.89 7.39
CA PRO A 93 -9.66 -12.25 6.78
C PRO A 93 -10.31 -12.58 5.41
N ILE A 94 -10.58 -11.64 4.50
CA ILE A 94 -11.32 -11.93 3.25
C ILE A 94 -10.50 -12.75 2.25
N ILE A 95 -9.16 -12.72 2.34
CA ILE A 95 -8.26 -13.47 1.43
C ILE A 95 -8.47 -14.99 1.47
N TYR A 96 -9.25 -15.50 2.43
CA TYR A 96 -9.53 -16.93 2.58
C TYR A 96 -10.85 -17.37 1.93
N ALA A 97 -11.70 -16.44 1.50
CA ALA A 97 -13.04 -16.73 1.00
C ALA A 97 -13.06 -17.49 -0.35
N ASP A 98 -11.96 -17.45 -1.12
CA ASP A 98 -11.76 -18.23 -2.35
C ASP A 98 -11.14 -19.62 -2.09
N GLY A 99 -11.14 -20.07 -0.83
CA GLY A 99 -10.61 -21.36 -0.42
C GLY A 99 -9.09 -21.46 -0.64
N PRO A 100 -8.58 -22.57 -1.20
CA PRO A 100 -7.14 -22.76 -1.39
C PRO A 100 -6.57 -21.99 -2.60
N LEU A 101 -7.41 -21.49 -3.51
CA LEU A 101 -6.96 -20.71 -4.66
C LEU A 101 -6.54 -19.28 -4.21
N PRO A 102 -5.62 -18.60 -4.91
CA PRO A 102 -5.16 -17.26 -4.55
C PRO A 102 -5.78 -16.14 -5.42
N LEU A 103 -7.05 -16.25 -5.81
CA LEU A 103 -7.74 -15.26 -6.64
C LEU A 103 -7.93 -13.93 -5.90
N PHE A 104 -8.44 -13.97 -4.66
CA PHE A 104 -8.58 -12.78 -3.82
C PHE A 104 -7.21 -12.19 -3.45
N ALA A 105 -6.20 -13.03 -3.28
CA ALA A 105 -4.84 -12.56 -3.08
C ALA A 105 -4.38 -11.63 -4.23
N ALA A 106 -4.69 -11.98 -5.48
CA ALA A 106 -4.37 -11.12 -6.63
C ALA A 106 -5.16 -9.81 -6.64
N MET A 107 -6.47 -9.86 -6.35
CA MET A 107 -7.32 -8.67 -6.21
C MET A 107 -6.73 -7.68 -5.20
N PHE A 108 -6.38 -8.18 -4.02
CA PHE A 108 -5.86 -7.37 -2.93
C PHE A 108 -4.45 -6.87 -3.18
N VAL A 109 -3.62 -7.60 -3.92
CA VAL A 109 -2.36 -7.02 -4.42
C VAL A 109 -2.64 -5.84 -5.35
N GLY A 110 -3.66 -5.90 -6.20
CA GLY A 110 -4.08 -4.77 -7.03
C GLY A 110 -4.53 -3.57 -6.20
N TRP A 111 -5.44 -3.79 -5.26
CA TRP A 111 -6.01 -2.76 -4.40
C TRP A 111 -5.00 -2.24 -3.37
N HIS A 112 -4.69 -3.02 -2.33
CA HIS A 112 -3.80 -2.62 -1.25
C HIS A 112 -2.34 -2.47 -1.70
N GLY A 113 -1.88 -3.39 -2.55
CA GLY A 113 -0.48 -3.39 -2.99
C GLY A 113 -0.18 -2.30 -4.02
N LEU A 114 -0.94 -2.22 -5.12
CA LEU A 114 -0.63 -1.30 -6.21
C LEU A 114 -1.24 0.08 -6.00
N VAL A 115 -2.51 0.20 -5.61
CA VAL A 115 -3.15 1.52 -5.40
C VAL A 115 -2.58 2.19 -4.16
N ALA A 116 -2.67 1.53 -3.00
CA ALA A 116 -2.29 2.16 -1.74
C ALA A 116 -0.78 2.19 -1.49
N PHE A 117 -0.08 1.05 -1.54
CA PHE A 117 1.34 1.01 -1.21
C PHE A 117 2.23 1.57 -2.33
N LEU A 118 2.07 1.08 -3.56
CA LEU A 118 2.89 1.55 -4.68
C LEU A 118 2.46 2.94 -5.17
N GLY A 119 1.18 3.14 -5.45
CA GLY A 119 0.65 4.36 -6.04
C GLY A 119 0.71 5.53 -5.05
N ALA A 120 -0.11 5.45 -4.01
CA ALA A 120 -0.28 6.52 -3.05
C ALA A 120 0.96 6.72 -2.18
N TRP A 121 1.52 5.68 -1.54
CA TRP A 121 2.67 5.87 -0.66
C TRP A 121 3.99 6.13 -1.42
N TYR A 122 4.36 5.28 -2.39
CA TYR A 122 5.65 5.37 -3.08
C TYR A 122 5.68 6.37 -4.25
N LEU A 123 4.81 6.22 -5.26
CA LEU A 123 4.91 6.98 -6.51
C LEU A 123 4.57 8.45 -6.32
N VAL A 124 3.46 8.77 -5.64
CA VAL A 124 3.08 10.17 -5.36
C VAL A 124 4.20 10.88 -4.62
N ARG A 125 4.75 10.27 -3.56
CA ARG A 125 5.86 10.86 -2.82
C ARG A 125 7.11 11.05 -3.68
N LYS A 126 7.47 10.04 -4.48
CA LYS A 126 8.60 10.13 -5.42
C LYS A 126 8.45 11.29 -6.41
N TRP A 127 7.25 11.47 -6.95
CA TRP A 127 6.95 12.54 -7.92
C TRP A 127 6.92 13.92 -7.26
N LEU A 128 6.41 14.02 -6.03
CA LEU A 128 6.43 15.25 -5.22
C LEU A 128 7.86 15.72 -4.92
N LEU A 129 8.72 14.81 -4.48
CA LEU A 129 10.15 15.09 -4.23
C LEU A 129 10.87 15.44 -5.54
N GLY A 130 10.58 14.70 -6.62
CA GLY A 130 11.15 14.92 -7.94
C GLY A 130 10.59 16.14 -8.71
N GLY A 131 9.63 16.87 -8.16
CA GLY A 131 9.06 18.06 -8.81
C GLY A 131 8.31 17.77 -10.12
N ARG A 132 7.74 16.57 -10.27
CA ARG A 132 7.05 16.12 -11.51
C ARG A 132 5.62 16.68 -11.60
N VAL A 133 5.49 18.01 -11.62
CA VAL A 133 4.20 18.73 -11.53
C VAL A 133 3.17 18.28 -12.58
N ARG A 134 3.55 18.23 -13.86
CA ARG A 134 2.64 17.82 -14.94
C ARG A 134 2.10 16.40 -14.74
N LEU A 135 2.97 15.49 -14.33
CA LEU A 135 2.60 14.10 -14.07
C LEU A 135 1.67 14.00 -12.86
N LEU A 136 1.94 14.75 -11.78
CA LEU A 136 1.07 14.79 -10.60
C LEU A 136 -0.31 15.35 -10.91
N LEU A 137 -0.40 16.46 -11.65
CA LEU A 137 -1.68 17.05 -12.05
C LEU A 137 -2.50 16.05 -12.89
N ALA A 138 -1.88 15.44 -13.90
CA ALA A 138 -2.54 14.48 -14.78
C ALA A 138 -2.98 13.21 -14.04
N THR A 139 -2.08 12.60 -13.27
CA THR A 139 -2.40 11.37 -12.51
C THR A 139 -3.40 11.61 -11.41
N SER A 140 -3.35 12.75 -10.70
CA SER A 140 -4.34 13.13 -9.69
C SER A 140 -5.71 13.36 -10.32
N GLY A 141 -5.78 14.09 -11.44
CA GLY A 141 -7.04 14.31 -12.16
C GLY A 141 -7.66 13.00 -12.66
N LEU A 142 -6.86 12.14 -13.31
CA LEU A 142 -7.34 10.84 -13.80
C LEU A 142 -7.78 9.90 -12.66
N THR A 143 -7.01 9.86 -11.56
CA THR A 143 -7.39 9.07 -10.38
C THR A 143 -8.67 9.62 -9.76
N GLY A 144 -8.83 10.95 -9.73
CA GLY A 144 -10.06 11.59 -9.27
C GLY A 144 -11.27 11.22 -10.14
N LEU A 145 -11.16 11.33 -11.46
CA LEU A 145 -12.23 10.93 -12.39
C LEU A 145 -12.62 9.45 -12.19
N ALA A 146 -11.64 8.56 -12.07
CA ALA A 146 -11.88 7.15 -11.83
C ALA A 146 -12.55 6.92 -10.46
N TRP A 147 -12.09 7.63 -9.42
CA TRP A 147 -12.65 7.55 -8.08
C TRP A 147 -14.11 7.98 -8.02
N GLY A 148 -14.49 9.14 -8.59
CA GLY A 148 -15.88 9.58 -8.53
C GLY A 148 -16.83 8.67 -9.32
N ALA A 149 -16.40 8.17 -10.47
CA ALA A 149 -17.18 7.19 -11.23
C ALA A 149 -17.32 5.85 -10.47
N TRP A 150 -16.21 5.36 -9.91
CA TRP A 150 -16.17 4.15 -9.09
C TRP A 150 -17.05 4.26 -7.85
N ALA A 151 -16.97 5.37 -7.12
CA ALA A 151 -17.77 5.63 -5.93
C ALA A 151 -19.26 5.52 -6.21
N ARG A 152 -19.72 6.12 -7.31
CA ARG A 152 -21.12 6.05 -7.68
C ARG A 152 -21.52 4.65 -8.13
N ALA A 153 -20.66 3.94 -8.86
CA ALA A 153 -20.90 2.57 -9.29
C ALA A 153 -20.94 1.58 -8.11
N ALA A 154 -19.95 1.63 -7.21
CA ALA A 154 -19.86 0.76 -6.04
C ALA A 154 -21.06 0.93 -5.11
N ALA A 155 -21.48 2.18 -4.85
CA ALA A 155 -22.66 2.47 -4.06
C ALA A 155 -23.99 1.95 -4.65
N THR A 156 -23.98 1.44 -5.89
CA THR A 156 -25.17 0.84 -6.54
C THR A 156 -25.02 -0.64 -6.85
N ALA A 157 -23.79 -1.12 -7.06
CA ALA A 157 -23.53 -2.50 -7.43
C ALA A 157 -23.58 -3.45 -6.23
N GLU A 158 -23.25 -2.94 -5.04
CA GLU A 158 -23.43 -3.68 -3.78
C GLU A 158 -24.87 -3.56 -3.31
N THR A 159 -25.67 -4.53 -3.73
CA THR A 159 -26.97 -4.77 -3.10
C THR A 159 -26.72 -5.56 -1.81
N LEU A 160 -26.43 -4.82 -0.74
CA LEU A 160 -26.42 -5.38 0.59
C LEU A 160 -27.84 -5.82 0.95
N ASP A 161 -27.99 -6.99 1.53
CA ASP A 161 -29.30 -7.40 2.03
C ASP A 161 -29.69 -6.59 3.28
N ALA A 162 -30.95 -6.69 3.69
CA ALA A 162 -31.46 -5.91 4.81
C ALA A 162 -30.76 -6.26 6.15
N GLU A 163 -30.25 -7.48 6.29
CA GLU A 163 -29.56 -7.95 7.50
C GLU A 163 -28.14 -7.37 7.56
N GLU A 164 -27.42 -7.36 6.44
CA GLU A 164 -26.10 -6.74 6.29
C GLU A 164 -26.16 -5.23 6.52
N VAL A 165 -27.16 -4.55 5.94
CA VAL A 165 -27.38 -3.12 6.19
C VAL A 165 -27.65 -2.86 7.67
N ALA A 166 -28.47 -3.68 8.33
CA ALA A 166 -28.76 -3.53 9.75
C ALA A 166 -27.52 -3.76 10.63
N ALA A 167 -26.67 -4.74 10.29
CA ALA A 167 -25.42 -4.99 10.99
C ALA A 167 -24.43 -3.82 10.85
N LEU A 168 -24.25 -3.30 9.63
CA LEU A 168 -23.39 -2.14 9.38
C LEU A 168 -23.89 -0.88 10.10
N LEU A 169 -25.20 -0.64 10.10
CA LEU A 169 -25.79 0.48 10.85
C LEU A 169 -25.61 0.32 12.36
N ALA A 170 -25.68 -0.91 12.89
CA ALA A 170 -25.39 -1.19 14.30
C ALA A 170 -23.93 -0.91 14.68
N GLU A 171 -23.01 -1.05 13.71
CA GLU A 171 -21.60 -0.64 13.83
C GLU A 171 -21.38 0.87 13.57
N GLY A 172 -22.45 1.62 13.30
CA GLY A 172 -22.41 3.05 13.00
C GLY A 172 -21.89 3.38 11.59
N ILE A 173 -21.92 2.40 10.67
CA ILE A 173 -21.52 2.56 9.28
C ILE A 173 -22.76 2.94 8.46
N ASP A 174 -22.78 4.17 7.98
CA ASP A 174 -23.82 4.66 7.08
C ASP A 174 -23.59 4.10 5.66
N THR A 175 -24.55 3.33 5.18
CA THR A 175 -24.57 2.73 3.83
C THR A 175 -25.29 3.59 2.80
N SER A 176 -25.77 4.78 3.20
CA SER A 176 -26.49 5.67 2.29
C SER A 176 -25.61 6.14 1.13
N VAL A 177 -26.21 6.21 -0.05
CA VAL A 177 -25.58 6.79 -1.23
C VAL A 177 -25.49 8.30 -1.02
N LEU A 178 -24.27 8.82 -0.92
CA LEU A 178 -24.04 10.25 -0.75
C LEU A 178 -24.64 11.06 -1.92
N THR A 179 -25.29 12.17 -1.62
CA THR A 179 -25.63 13.17 -2.63
C THR A 179 -24.34 13.75 -3.23
N PRO A 180 -24.39 14.36 -4.45
CA PRO A 180 -23.20 14.98 -5.03
C PRO A 180 -22.54 16.05 -4.14
N GLY A 181 -23.33 16.79 -3.35
CA GLY A 181 -22.82 17.78 -2.40
C GLY A 181 -22.08 17.13 -1.22
N GLU A 182 -22.65 16.08 -0.63
CA GLU A 182 -22.02 15.32 0.45
C GLU A 182 -20.74 14.64 -0.03
N PHE A 183 -20.76 14.03 -1.23
CA PHE A 183 -19.57 13.43 -1.82
C PHE A 183 -18.49 14.47 -2.11
N ALA A 184 -18.84 15.69 -2.53
CA ALA A 184 -17.85 16.75 -2.74
C ALA A 184 -17.16 17.17 -1.43
N ILE A 185 -17.92 17.27 -0.33
CA ILE A 185 -17.37 17.52 1.01
C ILE A 185 -16.46 16.37 1.43
N TYR A 186 -16.94 15.13 1.28
CA TYR A 186 -16.19 13.91 1.56
C TYR A 186 -14.86 13.87 0.79
N ALA A 187 -14.92 14.03 -0.53
CA ALA A 187 -13.74 14.02 -1.39
C ALA A 187 -12.77 15.14 -1.02
N GLY A 188 -13.27 16.34 -0.72
CA GLY A 188 -12.48 17.47 -0.21
C GLY A 188 -11.73 17.14 1.08
N LEU A 189 -12.41 16.56 2.07
CA LEU A 189 -11.80 16.14 3.34
C LEU A 189 -10.74 15.05 3.16
N VAL A 190 -11.08 13.99 2.41
CA VAL A 190 -10.16 12.88 2.11
C VAL A 190 -8.93 13.38 1.34
N GLY A 191 -9.13 14.24 0.34
CA GLY A 191 -8.06 14.89 -0.41
C GLY A 191 -7.18 15.78 0.48
N ALA A 192 -7.77 16.54 1.41
CA ALA A 192 -7.04 17.36 2.37
C ALA A 192 -6.18 16.51 3.32
N ILE A 193 -6.73 15.43 3.87
CA ILE A 193 -6.00 14.47 4.72
C ILE A 193 -4.83 13.85 3.93
N PHE A 194 -5.08 13.43 2.69
CA PHE A 194 -4.05 12.84 1.82
C PHE A 194 -2.89 13.81 1.55
N MET A 195 -3.22 15.06 1.20
CA MET A 195 -2.25 16.13 1.00
C MET A 195 -1.47 16.42 2.27
N ALA A 196 -2.15 16.59 3.41
CA ALA A 196 -1.52 16.83 4.71
C ALA A 196 -0.60 15.67 5.10
N GLY A 197 -1.00 14.42 4.88
CA GLY A 197 -0.18 13.24 5.12
C GLY A 197 1.13 13.28 4.33
N HIS A 198 1.09 13.59 3.04
CA HIS A 198 2.29 13.70 2.20
C HIS A 198 3.20 14.85 2.60
N TRP A 199 2.64 15.97 3.05
CA TRP A 199 3.39 17.10 3.58
C TRP A 199 4.09 16.74 4.91
N LEU A 200 3.32 16.25 5.88
CA LEU A 200 3.77 15.95 7.24
C LEU A 200 4.77 14.80 7.31
N VAL A 201 4.59 13.76 6.48
CA VAL A 201 5.46 12.57 6.53
C VAL A 201 6.91 12.92 6.18
N GLY A 202 7.17 14.02 5.46
CA GLY A 202 8.53 14.50 5.21
C GLY A 202 9.29 14.91 6.47
N TYR A 203 8.61 15.49 7.45
CA TYR A 203 9.23 15.92 8.73
C TYR A 203 9.57 14.72 9.61
N LEU A 204 8.80 13.65 9.51
CA LEU A 204 8.98 12.44 10.30
C LEU A 204 9.79 11.37 9.57
N TRP A 205 10.03 11.53 8.26
CA TRP A 205 10.72 10.53 7.43
C TRP A 205 12.09 10.16 8.01
N PRO A 206 12.36 8.90 8.34
CA PRO A 206 13.64 8.52 8.92
C PRO A 206 14.71 8.40 7.84
N GLN A 207 15.97 8.70 8.18
CA GLN A 207 17.09 8.44 7.27
C GLN A 207 17.27 6.93 7.00
N GLN A 208 16.96 6.12 8.01
CA GLN A 208 16.95 4.66 7.94
C GLN A 208 15.72 4.15 8.67
N TRP A 209 14.95 3.28 8.02
CA TRP A 209 13.88 2.54 8.67
C TRP A 209 14.43 1.19 9.08
N VAL A 210 14.66 0.99 10.38
CA VAL A 210 15.06 -0.31 10.93
C VAL A 210 14.23 -0.52 12.19
N PRO A 211 13.11 -1.26 12.13
CA PRO A 211 12.33 -1.53 13.33
C PRO A 211 13.18 -2.32 14.34
N GLY A 212 13.08 -1.94 15.60
CA GLY A 212 13.79 -2.62 16.67
C GLY A 212 13.23 -4.04 16.90
N ARG A 213 14.02 -4.90 17.55
CA ARG A 213 13.57 -6.26 17.94
C ARG A 213 12.31 -6.23 18.80
N ARG A 214 12.17 -5.25 19.69
CA ARG A 214 11.00 -5.12 20.58
C ARG A 214 9.74 -4.74 19.79
N SER A 215 9.80 -3.70 18.95
CA SER A 215 8.65 -3.28 18.13
C SER A 215 8.22 -4.38 17.17
N THR A 216 9.21 -5.08 16.58
CA THR A 216 8.98 -6.27 15.76
C THR A 216 8.18 -7.34 16.51
N ARG A 217 8.63 -7.72 17.72
CA ARG A 217 7.94 -8.74 18.52
C ARG A 217 6.52 -8.32 18.85
N VAL A 218 6.30 -7.05 19.20
CA VAL A 218 4.95 -6.53 19.49
C VAL A 218 4.04 -6.67 18.28
N VAL A 219 4.47 -6.20 17.10
CA VAL A 219 3.66 -6.30 15.86
C VAL A 219 3.35 -7.75 15.52
N VAL A 220 4.34 -8.64 15.61
CA VAL A 220 4.15 -10.08 15.34
C VAL A 220 3.20 -10.72 16.36
N LEU A 221 3.33 -10.41 17.66
CA LEU A 221 2.46 -10.95 18.69
C LEU A 221 1.02 -10.46 18.54
N VAL A 222 0.82 -9.19 18.19
CA VAL A 222 -0.52 -8.65 17.90
C VAL A 222 -1.13 -9.35 16.68
N ALA A 223 -0.37 -9.51 15.61
CA ALA A 223 -0.84 -10.22 14.41
C ALA A 223 -1.18 -11.70 14.70
N ILE A 224 -0.32 -12.41 15.45
CA ILE A 224 -0.58 -13.80 15.86
C ILE A 224 -1.79 -13.89 16.78
N GLY A 225 -1.90 -12.99 17.76
CA GLY A 225 -3.03 -12.93 18.68
C GLY A 225 -4.35 -12.74 17.93
N TYR A 226 -4.41 -11.76 17.04
CA TYR A 226 -5.58 -11.52 16.20
C TYR A 226 -5.90 -12.72 15.30
N MET A 227 -4.89 -13.26 14.60
CA MET A 227 -5.04 -14.45 13.76
C MET A 227 -5.59 -15.65 14.54
N SER A 228 -5.13 -15.86 15.78
CA SER A 228 -5.53 -17.01 16.59
C SER A 228 -6.95 -16.86 17.14
N LEU A 229 -7.37 -15.63 17.46
CA LEU A 229 -8.66 -15.37 18.11
C LEU A 229 -9.79 -15.09 17.12
N ALA A 230 -9.51 -14.36 16.03
CA ALA A 230 -10.53 -13.89 15.09
C ALA A 230 -10.58 -14.71 13.80
N VAL A 231 -9.44 -15.20 13.30
CA VAL A 231 -9.36 -15.85 11.98
C VAL A 231 -9.44 -17.37 12.08
N LEU A 232 -8.59 -17.96 12.92
CA LEU A 232 -8.42 -19.42 13.00
C LEU A 232 -9.70 -20.19 13.37
N PRO A 233 -10.60 -19.69 14.24
CA PRO A 233 -11.85 -20.38 14.54
C PRO A 233 -12.78 -20.52 13.33
N ILE A 234 -12.64 -19.64 12.34
CA ILE A 234 -13.49 -19.58 11.14
C ILE A 234 -12.80 -20.28 9.96
N VAL A 235 -11.48 -20.11 9.83
CA VAL A 235 -10.69 -20.58 8.68
C VAL A 235 -9.45 -21.34 9.14
N ILE A 236 -9.56 -22.66 9.27
CA ILE A 236 -8.49 -23.51 9.83
C ILE A 236 -7.19 -23.54 8.98
N TRP A 237 -7.29 -23.34 7.66
CA TRP A 237 -6.14 -23.33 6.74
C TRP A 237 -5.49 -21.95 6.58
N ALA A 238 -6.05 -20.91 7.23
CA ALA A 238 -5.56 -19.54 7.12
C ALA A 238 -4.06 -19.39 7.43
N PRO A 239 -3.49 -20.05 8.46
CA PRO A 239 -2.05 -19.96 8.75
C PRO A 239 -1.18 -20.49 7.60
N LEU A 240 -1.59 -21.59 6.96
CA LEU A 240 -0.82 -22.19 5.88
C LEU A 240 -0.83 -21.30 4.63
N LYS A 241 -2.01 -20.77 4.24
CA LYS A 241 -2.13 -19.85 3.11
C LYS A 241 -1.35 -18.55 3.36
N LEU A 242 -1.47 -17.97 4.56
CA LEU A 242 -0.73 -16.77 4.93
C LEU A 242 0.79 -17.01 4.93
N ALA A 243 1.24 -18.14 5.49
CA ALA A 243 2.66 -18.50 5.49
C ALA A 243 3.21 -18.69 4.07
N ALA A 244 2.44 -19.29 3.16
CA ALA A 244 2.83 -19.43 1.76
C ALA A 244 2.95 -18.07 1.06
N LEU A 245 1.96 -17.18 1.23
CA LEU A 245 1.93 -15.86 0.61
C LEU A 245 3.01 -14.92 1.17
N VAL A 246 3.08 -14.78 2.50
CA VAL A 246 4.05 -13.91 3.19
C VAL A 246 5.46 -14.49 3.07
N GLY A 247 5.63 -15.77 3.40
CA GLY A 247 6.93 -16.45 3.36
C GLY A 247 7.49 -16.49 1.93
N GLY A 248 6.67 -16.86 0.94
CA GLY A 248 7.05 -16.84 -0.46
C GLY A 248 7.51 -15.46 -0.94
N THR A 249 6.76 -14.41 -0.58
CA THR A 249 7.11 -13.04 -0.96
C THR A 249 8.38 -12.54 -0.28
N VAL A 250 8.58 -12.81 1.01
CA VAL A 250 9.83 -12.48 1.71
C VAL A 250 11.02 -13.24 1.12
N LEU A 251 10.84 -14.52 0.76
CA LEU A 251 11.89 -15.31 0.11
C LEU A 251 12.25 -14.74 -1.27
N LEU A 252 11.26 -14.29 -2.05
CA LEU A 252 11.49 -13.59 -3.31
C LEU A 252 12.29 -12.31 -3.10
N MET A 253 11.90 -11.45 -2.16
CA MET A 253 12.62 -10.21 -1.88
C MET A 253 14.05 -10.44 -1.40
N LYS A 254 14.30 -11.49 -0.59
CA LYS A 254 15.66 -11.87 -0.16
C LYS A 254 16.54 -12.35 -1.32
N ARG A 255 15.94 -12.78 -2.43
CA ARG A 255 16.65 -13.20 -3.65
C ARG A 255 16.92 -12.04 -4.60
N THR A 256 16.35 -10.85 -4.36
CA THR A 256 16.60 -9.67 -5.20
C THR A 256 18.10 -9.36 -5.26
N PRO A 257 18.68 -9.14 -6.45
CA PRO A 257 20.08 -8.80 -6.59
C PRO A 257 20.45 -7.51 -5.88
N THR A 258 21.64 -7.49 -5.29
CA THR A 258 22.22 -6.27 -4.74
C THR A 258 22.35 -5.19 -5.82
N SER A 259 21.92 -3.98 -5.47
CA SER A 259 21.98 -2.79 -6.32
C SER A 259 22.79 -1.73 -5.61
N THR A 260 23.57 -0.94 -6.36
CA THR A 260 24.33 0.20 -5.82
C THR A 260 23.46 1.39 -5.48
N ARG A 261 22.24 1.48 -6.03
CA ARG A 261 21.27 2.56 -5.74
C ARG A 261 20.95 2.65 -4.25
N PRO A 262 20.71 3.84 -3.67
CA PRO A 262 20.24 3.97 -2.28
C PRO A 262 18.96 3.17 -2.02
N SER A 263 18.67 2.81 -0.76
CA SER A 263 17.41 2.12 -0.40
C SER A 263 16.19 2.97 -0.77
N ILE A 264 15.02 2.35 -0.94
CA ILE A 264 13.76 3.07 -1.22
C ILE A 264 13.47 4.13 -0.14
N ILE A 265 13.73 3.82 1.13
CA ILE A 265 13.58 4.76 2.24
C ILE A 265 14.50 5.97 2.08
N ALA A 266 15.75 5.75 1.70
CA ALA A 266 16.70 6.85 1.45
C ALA A 266 16.33 7.66 0.19
N GLN A 267 15.87 7.01 -0.88
CA GLN A 267 15.43 7.68 -2.12
C GLN A 267 14.24 8.62 -1.89
N LEU A 268 13.39 8.32 -0.90
CA LEU A 268 12.20 9.09 -0.56
C LEU A 268 12.40 9.99 0.67
N TYR A 269 13.63 10.14 1.14
CA TYR A 269 13.96 11.07 2.23
C TYR A 269 13.89 12.52 1.73
N GLY A 270 13.20 13.38 2.47
CA GLY A 270 13.15 14.81 2.18
C GLY A 270 11.82 15.46 2.54
N LEU A 271 11.85 16.79 2.62
CA LEU A 271 10.66 17.61 2.77
C LEU A 271 10.01 17.85 1.41
N VAL A 272 8.68 17.79 1.38
CA VAL A 272 7.90 18.21 0.21
C VAL A 272 7.36 19.62 0.52
N PRO A 273 7.68 20.64 -0.30
CA PRO A 273 7.12 21.97 -0.08
C PRO A 273 5.61 21.97 -0.34
N LEU A 274 4.86 22.72 0.46
CA LEU A 274 3.38 22.76 0.39
C LEU A 274 2.87 23.03 -1.03
N ARG A 275 3.49 23.96 -1.76
CA ARG A 275 3.14 24.26 -3.17
C ARG A 275 3.15 23.04 -4.10
N ARG A 276 3.99 22.05 -3.84
CA ARG A 276 4.03 20.81 -4.63
C ARG A 276 2.92 19.85 -4.21
N VAL A 277 2.59 19.80 -2.92
CA VAL A 277 1.47 19.02 -2.42
C VAL A 277 0.14 19.51 -3.02
N LEU A 278 -0.02 20.81 -3.23
CA LEU A 278 -1.21 21.39 -3.88
C LEU A 278 -1.43 20.89 -5.33
N THR A 279 -0.43 20.27 -5.97
CA THR A 279 -0.62 19.61 -7.28
C THR A 279 -1.50 18.36 -7.21
N LEU A 280 -1.86 17.90 -6.01
CA LEU A 280 -2.82 16.83 -5.77
C LEU A 280 -4.27 17.34 -5.69
N LEU A 281 -4.50 18.66 -5.66
CA LEU A 281 -5.85 19.25 -5.60
C LEU A 281 -6.79 18.80 -6.75
N PRO A 282 -6.32 18.48 -7.97
CA PRO A 282 -7.21 17.92 -9.00
C PRO A 282 -7.88 16.61 -8.60
N LEU A 283 -7.31 15.82 -7.68
CA LEU A 283 -7.88 14.55 -7.22
C LEU A 283 -9.31 14.74 -6.67
N PRO A 284 -9.53 15.49 -5.57
CA PRO A 284 -10.87 15.66 -5.03
C PRO A 284 -11.81 16.45 -5.96
N ILE A 285 -11.28 17.41 -6.73
CA ILE A 285 -12.10 18.20 -7.68
C ILE A 285 -12.65 17.30 -8.78
N ALA A 286 -11.79 16.50 -9.42
CA ALA A 286 -12.19 15.61 -10.50
C ALA A 286 -13.07 14.46 -10.01
N ALA A 287 -12.84 13.97 -8.78
CA ALA A 287 -13.74 13.01 -8.13
C ALA A 287 -15.14 13.59 -7.94
N SER A 288 -15.24 14.78 -7.36
CA SER A 288 -16.53 15.45 -7.17
C SER A 288 -17.26 15.67 -8.50
N ALA A 289 -16.55 16.14 -9.52
CA ALA A 289 -17.12 16.40 -10.84
C ALA A 289 -17.60 15.13 -11.55
N SER A 290 -16.81 14.05 -11.53
CA SER A 290 -17.19 12.77 -12.14
C SER A 290 -18.34 12.10 -11.38
N TYR A 291 -18.33 12.12 -10.05
CA TYR A 291 -19.44 11.61 -9.23
C TYR A 291 -20.75 12.33 -9.55
N TRP A 292 -20.70 13.67 -9.61
CA TRP A 292 -21.85 14.48 -10.00
C TRP A 292 -22.34 14.13 -11.41
N LEU A 293 -21.42 14.05 -12.38
CA LEU A 293 -21.76 13.73 -13.77
C LEU A 293 -22.44 12.36 -13.90
N VAL A 294 -21.89 11.32 -13.27
CA VAL A 294 -22.48 9.97 -13.28
C VAL A 294 -23.86 9.98 -12.59
N SER A 295 -24.03 10.77 -11.54
CA SER A 295 -25.30 10.90 -10.82
C SER A 295 -26.39 11.57 -11.65
N VAL A 296 -26.08 12.62 -12.42
CA VAL A 296 -27.07 13.36 -13.23
C VAL A 296 -27.31 12.73 -14.61
N ALA A 297 -26.35 11.97 -15.14
CA ALA A 297 -26.47 11.34 -16.46
C ALA A 297 -27.45 10.15 -16.51
N ALA A 298 -28.07 9.78 -15.39
CA ALA A 298 -29.01 8.66 -15.27
C ALA A 298 -28.44 7.36 -15.88
N ILE A 299 -27.17 7.06 -15.60
CA ILE A 299 -26.50 5.86 -16.10
C ILE A 299 -27.24 4.62 -15.59
N SER A 300 -27.55 3.68 -16.48
CA SER A 300 -28.26 2.43 -16.14
C SER A 300 -27.48 1.59 -15.12
N GLU A 301 -28.19 0.81 -14.30
CA GLU A 301 -27.59 -0.11 -13.32
C GLU A 301 -26.61 -1.10 -13.97
N ASN A 302 -26.94 -1.62 -15.16
CA ASN A 302 -26.04 -2.49 -15.92
C ASN A 302 -24.72 -1.80 -16.29
N SER A 303 -24.79 -0.52 -16.66
CA SER A 303 -23.59 0.26 -16.97
C SER A 303 -22.76 0.57 -15.71
N LEU A 304 -23.42 0.88 -14.58
CA LEU A 304 -22.75 1.07 -13.28
C LEU A 304 -22.08 -0.23 -12.81
N SER A 305 -22.76 -1.36 -12.91
CA SER A 305 -22.20 -2.69 -12.65
C SER A 305 -21.02 -2.98 -13.57
N GLY A 306 -21.11 -2.62 -14.85
CA GLY A 306 -20.00 -2.73 -15.80
C GLY A 306 -18.77 -1.91 -15.38
N ILE A 307 -18.96 -0.67 -14.91
CA ILE A 307 -17.87 0.17 -14.36
C ILE A 307 -17.26 -0.51 -13.12
N TYR A 308 -18.11 -0.99 -12.21
CA TYR A 308 -17.67 -1.67 -10.98
C TYR A 308 -16.77 -2.87 -11.31
N TRP A 309 -17.30 -3.83 -12.07
CA TRP A 309 -16.56 -5.05 -12.41
C TRP A 309 -15.33 -4.78 -13.27
N SER A 310 -15.35 -3.76 -14.13
CA SER A 310 -14.16 -3.38 -14.92
C SER A 310 -13.00 -2.93 -14.02
N ILE A 311 -13.30 -2.17 -12.96
CA ILE A 311 -12.28 -1.72 -12.00
C ILE A 311 -11.77 -2.90 -11.15
N VAL A 312 -12.67 -3.73 -10.62
CA VAL A 312 -12.31 -4.95 -9.87
C VAL A 312 -11.42 -5.86 -10.72
N MET A 313 -11.82 -6.17 -11.96
CA MET A 313 -11.04 -7.02 -12.87
C MET A 313 -9.70 -6.41 -13.23
N THR A 314 -9.63 -5.09 -13.39
CA THR A 314 -8.37 -4.37 -13.61
C THR A 314 -7.43 -4.53 -12.43
N GLN A 315 -7.93 -4.49 -11.19
CA GLN A 315 -7.13 -4.70 -10.00
C GLN A 315 -6.67 -6.16 -9.86
N VAL A 316 -7.55 -7.14 -10.10
CA VAL A 316 -7.18 -8.56 -10.09
C VAL A 316 -6.07 -8.83 -11.11
N ALA A 317 -6.28 -8.43 -12.36
CA ALA A 317 -5.31 -8.64 -13.43
C ALA A 317 -4.01 -7.85 -13.18
N GLY A 318 -4.13 -6.56 -12.83
CA GLY A 318 -3.00 -5.69 -12.54
C GLY A 318 -2.16 -6.20 -11.37
N GLY A 319 -2.81 -6.61 -10.28
CA GLY A 319 -2.18 -7.19 -9.09
C GLY A 319 -1.42 -8.48 -9.41
N ALA A 320 -2.08 -9.43 -10.08
CA ALA A 320 -1.44 -10.67 -10.51
C ALA A 320 -0.24 -10.42 -11.42
N LEU A 321 -0.42 -9.60 -12.47
CA LEU A 321 0.64 -9.31 -13.45
C LEU A 321 1.82 -8.59 -12.80
N ALA A 322 1.57 -7.62 -11.92
CA ALA A 322 2.62 -6.90 -11.21
C ALA A 322 3.39 -7.81 -10.26
N TYR A 323 2.70 -8.68 -9.51
CA TYR A 323 3.34 -9.63 -8.61
C TYR A 323 4.22 -10.62 -9.38
N VAL A 324 3.70 -11.22 -10.45
CA VAL A 324 4.45 -12.14 -11.31
C VAL A 324 5.67 -11.44 -11.94
N TRP A 325 5.49 -10.22 -12.45
CA TRP A 325 6.60 -9.42 -12.98
C TRP A 325 7.68 -9.18 -11.91
N ALA A 326 7.28 -8.79 -10.70
CA ALA A 326 8.21 -8.50 -9.62
C ALA A 326 8.95 -9.76 -9.15
N ALA A 327 8.23 -10.88 -9.03
CA ALA A 327 8.80 -12.20 -8.72
C ALA A 327 9.82 -12.64 -9.78
N ARG A 328 9.50 -12.52 -11.07
CA ARG A 328 10.42 -12.82 -12.17
C ARG A 328 11.68 -11.96 -12.11
N ARG A 329 11.54 -10.66 -11.81
CA ARG A 329 12.68 -9.74 -11.66
C ARG A 329 13.58 -10.11 -10.49
N ALA A 330 13.01 -10.53 -9.37
CA ALA A 330 13.76 -11.02 -8.22
C ALA A 330 14.57 -12.30 -8.54
N LEU A 331 14.11 -13.14 -9.48
CA LEU A 331 14.75 -14.42 -9.82
C LEU A 331 15.80 -14.34 -10.96
N ARG A 332 15.76 -13.32 -11.83
CA ARG A 332 16.47 -13.32 -13.14
C ARG A 332 18.01 -13.43 -13.09
N LYS A 333 18.70 -12.99 -12.03
CA LYS A 333 20.17 -12.96 -12.02
C LYS A 333 20.89 -14.23 -11.53
N ARG A 334 20.18 -15.27 -11.07
CA ARG A 334 20.84 -16.55 -10.75
C ARG A 334 21.27 -17.33 -11.99
N ILE A 335 20.70 -17.03 -13.15
CA ILE A 335 20.97 -17.76 -14.39
C ILE A 335 22.24 -17.21 -15.07
N GLU A 336 22.54 -15.91 -14.91
CA GLU A 336 23.69 -15.24 -15.54
C GLU A 336 25.03 -15.47 -14.80
N TRP A 337 25.03 -16.12 -13.63
CA TRP A 337 26.24 -16.32 -12.79
C TRP A 337 26.66 -17.80 -12.66
N LYS A 338 26.38 -18.59 -13.70
CA LYS A 338 27.03 -19.88 -13.94
C LYS A 338 27.56 -19.97 -15.37
N THR A 339 28.05 -18.87 -15.95
CA THR A 339 29.13 -19.02 -16.92
C THR A 339 30.31 -19.50 -16.07
N PRO A 340 30.81 -20.73 -16.24
CA PRO A 340 32.08 -21.09 -15.64
C PRO A 340 33.03 -20.00 -16.10
N THR A 341 33.71 -19.33 -15.17
CA THR A 341 35.03 -18.82 -15.49
C THR A 341 35.76 -20.05 -16.01
N MET A 342 35.82 -20.22 -17.33
CA MET A 342 36.82 -21.09 -17.91
C MET A 342 38.10 -20.56 -17.31
N ASP A 343 38.67 -21.34 -16.40
CA ASP A 343 39.97 -21.06 -15.82
C ASP A 343 40.82 -20.65 -16.99
N VAL A 344 41.24 -19.38 -16.98
CA VAL A 344 42.23 -18.90 -17.92
C VAL A 344 43.40 -19.82 -17.66
N ILE A 345 43.59 -20.79 -18.55
CA ILE A 345 44.71 -21.72 -18.50
C ILE A 345 45.92 -20.81 -18.35
N PRO A 346 46.66 -20.89 -17.24
CA PRO A 346 47.80 -20.01 -17.04
C PRO A 346 48.69 -20.18 -18.25
N SER A 347 48.95 -19.07 -18.95
CA SER A 347 49.90 -19.04 -20.05
C SER A 347 51.19 -19.67 -19.52
N PRO A 348 51.75 -20.70 -20.20
CA PRO A 348 53.00 -21.30 -19.78
C PRO A 348 54.05 -20.18 -19.64
N GLU A 349 54.73 -20.15 -18.49
CA GLU A 349 55.78 -19.18 -18.24
C GLU A 349 56.84 -19.28 -19.35
N PRO A 350 57.31 -18.14 -19.91
CA PRO A 350 58.40 -18.15 -20.87
C PRO A 350 59.66 -18.67 -20.18
N ASN A 351 60.08 -19.85 -20.64
CA ASN A 351 61.22 -20.62 -20.18
C ASN A 351 62.49 -19.75 -20.21
N LYS A 352 62.97 -19.31 -19.04
CA LYS A 352 64.27 -18.63 -18.90
C LYS A 352 65.39 -19.67 -19.03
N ARG A 353 65.99 -19.75 -20.21
CA ARG A 353 67.24 -20.49 -20.41
C ARG A 353 68.43 -19.64 -19.94
N ILE A 354 69.33 -20.32 -19.23
CA ILE A 354 70.64 -19.88 -18.70
C ILE A 354 71.66 -19.82 -19.83
#